data_AF-A0A0B7K7B5-F1
#
_entry.id   AF-A0A0B7K7B5-F1
#
_cell.length_a   1.000
_cell.length_b   1.000
_cell.length_c   1.000
_cell.angle_alpha   90.00
_cell.angle_beta   90.00
_cell.angle_gamma   90.00
#
_symmetry.space_group_name_H-M   'P 1'
#
loop_
_entity.id
_entity.type
_entity.pdbx_description
1 polymer ?
#
loop_
_entity_poly.entity_id
_entity_poly.type
_entity_poly.pdbx_seq_one_letter_code
_entity_poly.pdbx_strand_id
1 'polypeptide(L)'
;MVAKDSPLLVDCPPNKFGSVSSAHSDLTAMVAKMRMAACMWQALTAEEMRAAGLGRRAFRLEDEWGSNTLSQQFLRNPLSNNVTGSTIKVHIIRTEKTVAELRDANIAQQNEKGRDRDALHRIFSNALKAHGAPFQSHSRPIVAGLILDSAFDQQKNMILGHAALGAHNPDGLSLGIFGSHLAYSWPRFLEEVPACLLDTTLPGDTVGNDNGECATNWEACAVGQGAFLHEVGHAFSAPHTTGIMARGYSRDWTKCFLSTIAYSGHLKRQDEIPITNETNHQCHWDLEDMLRFYNLAHFQLPSDTPLSSASPTATVDDDTDPIRLIVRCEAGIAAAKLNGEDVETAPILNPTKELALNVNELEQRFDKKKPLELRILSLNGKHTNFPVWSLLSSRTYIPIPGSGIRLRKKGVGRPETDGSDWRWVVMLKKRNQQGSMSRAYKIDVRVGCALDGAEVYFEDGTKIPCGPRGRHGADPDMGGHQARKIKIPRNVEVAKVLVAHHGGTSLSGLRVVLSNGKAIGALNKSRSTITPLVPDDGQRIVGFYGSSGEYGLCSEFGIITAPRDVEIPDSVYDMPELQNLPKDGNERGHRNKKRKVSRSNYDSGTEGDGYTSEDGDEGYDCESDADEF
;
A
#
# COMPACT_ATOMS: atom_id res chain seq x y z
N MET A 1 -30.87 15.76 -11.26
CA MET A 1 -31.14 15.70 -12.71
C MET A 1 -32.59 15.30 -12.92
N VAL A 2 -33.25 15.93 -13.91
CA VAL A 2 -34.61 15.64 -14.36
C VAL A 2 -34.62 15.44 -15.88
N ALA A 3 -35.44 14.52 -16.38
CA ALA A 3 -35.70 14.32 -17.79
C ALA A 3 -36.34 15.56 -18.45
N LYS A 4 -36.24 15.68 -19.78
CA LYS A 4 -36.88 16.80 -20.50
C LYS A 4 -38.40 16.82 -20.40
N ASP A 5 -39.01 15.65 -20.31
CA ASP A 5 -40.46 15.41 -20.16
C ASP A 5 -40.82 14.93 -18.73
N SER A 6 -39.96 15.22 -17.75
CA SER A 6 -40.19 14.85 -16.35
C SER A 6 -41.49 15.46 -15.80
N PRO A 7 -42.33 14.67 -15.10
CA PRO A 7 -43.48 15.19 -14.37
C PRO A 7 -43.10 15.95 -13.09
N LEU A 8 -41.80 15.97 -12.74
CA LEU A 8 -41.27 16.57 -11.51
C LEU A 8 -41.87 15.97 -10.22
N LEU A 9 -42.11 14.66 -10.27
CA LEU A 9 -42.64 13.83 -9.18
C LEU A 9 -41.74 12.62 -8.96
N VAL A 10 -41.67 12.16 -7.71
CA VAL A 10 -40.99 10.91 -7.32
C VAL A 10 -42.00 9.86 -6.86
N ASP A 11 -41.57 8.61 -6.89
CA ASP A 11 -42.32 7.50 -6.29
C ASP A 11 -42.60 7.78 -4.82
N CYS A 12 -43.85 7.57 -4.42
CA CYS A 12 -44.31 7.85 -3.08
C CYS A 12 -45.47 6.92 -2.73
N PRO A 13 -45.37 6.16 -1.62
CA PRO A 13 -46.40 5.21 -1.25
C PRO A 13 -47.65 5.92 -0.69
N PRO A 14 -48.84 5.26 -0.72
CA PRO A 14 -50.09 5.88 -0.28
C PRO A 14 -50.09 6.46 1.14
N ASN A 15 -49.40 5.82 2.07
CA ASN A 15 -49.25 6.27 3.45
C ASN A 15 -48.41 7.56 3.60
N LYS A 16 -47.70 8.00 2.56
CA LYS A 16 -46.83 9.19 2.55
C LYS A 16 -47.39 10.37 1.76
N PHE A 17 -48.56 10.23 1.13
CA PHE A 17 -49.16 11.32 0.38
C PHE A 17 -49.58 12.52 1.25
N GLY A 18 -49.74 12.38 2.57
CA GLY A 18 -50.16 13.48 3.46
C GLY A 18 -51.63 13.88 3.26
N SER A 19 -52.05 15.02 3.83
CA SER A 19 -53.43 15.56 3.67
C SER A 19 -53.70 16.17 2.29
N VAL A 20 -52.64 16.44 1.51
CA VAL A 20 -52.69 16.84 0.09
C VAL A 20 -51.73 15.92 -0.64
N SER A 21 -52.21 15.24 -1.69
CA SER A 21 -51.59 14.09 -2.36
C SER A 21 -50.10 14.21 -2.78
N SER A 22 -49.47 15.39 -2.72
CA SER A 22 -48.10 15.64 -3.20
C SER A 22 -47.06 15.95 -2.11
N ALA A 23 -47.43 15.96 -0.82
CA ALA A 23 -46.60 16.55 0.25
C ALA A 23 -45.18 15.98 0.41
N HIS A 24 -44.93 14.76 -0.09
CA HIS A 24 -43.61 14.09 -0.08
C HIS A 24 -43.05 13.79 -1.48
N SER A 25 -43.82 14.01 -2.55
CA SER A 25 -43.47 13.52 -3.89
C SER A 25 -43.10 14.62 -4.89
N ASP A 26 -43.45 15.88 -4.62
CA ASP A 26 -43.15 16.98 -5.55
C ASP A 26 -41.72 17.52 -5.46
N LEU A 27 -41.33 18.29 -6.47
CA LEU A 27 -40.01 18.91 -6.57
C LEU A 27 -39.67 19.80 -5.36
N THR A 28 -40.65 20.51 -4.79
CA THR A 28 -40.43 21.37 -3.62
C THR A 28 -40.04 20.54 -2.41
N ALA A 29 -40.74 19.43 -2.15
CA ALA A 29 -40.39 18.48 -1.12
C ALA A 29 -38.98 17.90 -1.39
N MET A 30 -38.64 17.61 -2.64
CA MET A 30 -37.33 17.06 -3.00
C MET A 30 -36.18 18.02 -2.78
N VAL A 31 -36.35 19.31 -3.08
CA VAL A 31 -35.37 20.35 -2.72
C VAL A 31 -35.18 20.40 -1.21
N ALA A 32 -36.27 20.39 -0.42
CA ALA A 32 -36.19 20.41 1.04
C ALA A 32 -35.46 19.17 1.60
N LYS A 33 -35.79 17.97 1.10
CA LYS A 33 -35.14 16.72 1.52
C LYS A 33 -33.66 16.67 1.14
N MET A 34 -33.28 17.16 -0.05
CA MET A 34 -31.87 17.25 -0.44
C MET A 34 -31.08 18.19 0.48
N ARG A 35 -31.65 19.34 0.84
CA ARG A 35 -31.02 20.28 1.80
C ARG A 35 -30.85 19.62 3.17
N MET A 36 -31.88 18.95 3.67
CA MET A 36 -31.83 18.29 4.98
C MET A 36 -30.83 17.12 4.99
N ALA A 37 -30.84 16.27 3.96
CA ALA A 37 -29.87 15.19 3.80
C ALA A 37 -28.42 15.73 3.80
N ALA A 38 -28.16 16.80 3.03
CA ALA A 38 -26.85 17.45 3.00
C ALA A 38 -26.41 17.98 4.38
N CYS A 39 -27.31 18.58 5.15
CA CYS A 39 -27.04 18.98 6.54
C CYS A 39 -26.75 17.78 7.45
N MET A 40 -27.50 16.68 7.34
CA MET A 40 -27.27 15.47 8.12
C MET A 40 -25.89 14.85 7.79
N TRP A 41 -25.52 14.82 6.51
CA TRP A 41 -24.21 14.36 6.07
C TRP A 41 -23.07 15.24 6.59
N GLN A 42 -23.22 16.56 6.54
CA GLN A 42 -22.25 17.49 7.12
C GLN A 42 -22.12 17.30 8.64
N ALA A 43 -23.24 17.13 9.35
CA ALA A 43 -23.25 16.95 10.80
C ALA A 43 -22.52 15.67 11.21
N LEU A 44 -22.83 14.54 10.56
CA LEU A 44 -22.14 13.27 10.76
C LEU A 44 -20.66 13.43 10.47
N THR A 45 -20.30 13.92 9.28
CA THR A 45 -18.90 14.04 8.86
C THR A 45 -18.09 14.95 9.78
N ALA A 46 -18.68 16.06 10.24
CA ALA A 46 -18.02 16.97 11.16
C ALA A 46 -17.79 16.37 12.55
N GLU A 47 -18.71 15.53 13.01
CA GLU A 47 -18.57 14.84 14.30
C GLU A 47 -17.53 13.73 14.22
N GLU A 48 -17.53 12.94 13.15
CA GLU A 48 -16.52 11.90 12.89
C GLU A 48 -15.10 12.49 12.83
N MET A 49 -14.93 13.57 12.05
CA MET A 49 -13.67 14.30 11.97
C MET A 49 -13.21 14.84 13.33
N ARG A 50 -14.14 15.34 14.15
CA ARG A 50 -13.85 15.84 15.51
C ARG A 50 -13.44 14.69 16.43
N ALA A 51 -14.15 13.57 16.40
CA ALA A 51 -13.87 12.39 17.21
C ALA A 51 -12.49 11.79 16.86
N ALA A 52 -12.11 11.81 15.59
CA ALA A 52 -10.79 11.41 15.12
C ALA A 52 -9.66 12.41 15.43
N GLY A 53 -9.96 13.57 16.04
CA GLY A 53 -8.96 14.59 16.36
C GLY A 53 -8.54 15.47 15.16
N LEU A 54 -9.25 15.39 14.03
CA LEU A 54 -9.00 16.21 12.82
C LEU A 54 -9.70 17.58 12.90
N GLY A 55 -10.41 17.86 13.99
CA GLY A 55 -11.18 19.08 14.19
C GLY A 55 -12.56 19.02 13.53
N ARG A 56 -13.42 19.98 13.88
CA ARG A 56 -14.82 20.00 13.42
C ARG A 56 -14.92 20.58 12.01
N ARG A 57 -14.77 19.72 11.00
CA ARG A 57 -14.79 20.08 9.57
C ARG A 57 -15.65 19.12 8.75
N ALA A 58 -16.27 19.64 7.70
CA ALA A 58 -16.99 18.87 6.70
C ALA A 58 -16.82 19.54 5.33
N PHE A 59 -17.30 18.88 4.27
CA PHE A 59 -17.33 19.48 2.94
C PHE A 59 -18.19 20.76 2.93
N ARG A 60 -17.75 21.80 2.23
CA ARG A 60 -18.55 23.02 2.02
C ARG A 60 -19.64 22.80 0.99
N LEU A 61 -20.83 23.33 1.27
CA LEU A 61 -21.95 23.36 0.35
C LEU A 61 -22.01 24.73 -0.34
N GLU A 62 -22.54 24.76 -1.57
CA GLU A 62 -22.86 26.01 -2.25
C GLU A 62 -24.10 26.63 -1.61
N ASP A 63 -23.98 27.90 -1.21
CA ASP A 63 -25.08 28.66 -0.63
C ASP A 63 -25.70 29.62 -1.66
N GLU A 64 -26.98 29.88 -1.50
CA GLU A 64 -27.72 30.94 -2.17
C GLU A 64 -28.55 31.74 -1.17
N TRP A 65 -28.92 32.97 -1.55
CA TRP A 65 -29.90 33.72 -0.79
C TRP A 65 -31.30 33.30 -1.19
N GLY A 66 -32.08 32.74 -0.26
CA GLY A 66 -33.41 32.24 -0.58
C GLY A 66 -34.26 31.84 0.62
N SER A 67 -35.40 31.21 0.33
CA SER A 67 -36.30 30.67 1.35
C SER A 67 -35.69 29.42 1.99
N ASN A 68 -35.58 29.45 3.31
CA ASN A 68 -35.07 28.32 4.07
C ASN A 68 -36.15 27.24 4.24
N THR A 69 -35.77 25.97 4.10
CA THR A 69 -36.67 24.81 4.27
C THR A 69 -36.28 23.91 5.44
N LEU A 70 -35.22 24.24 6.19
CA LEU A 70 -34.62 23.36 7.20
C LEU A 70 -35.36 23.33 8.55
N SER A 71 -36.38 24.17 8.74
CA SER A 71 -37.27 24.12 9.91
C SER A 71 -38.72 24.16 9.48
N GLN A 72 -39.57 23.45 10.24
CA GLN A 72 -41.02 23.46 10.09
C GLN A 72 -41.60 24.89 10.12
N GLN A 73 -41.01 25.80 10.90
CA GLN A 73 -41.49 27.18 11.02
C GLN A 73 -41.48 27.92 9.67
N PHE A 74 -40.46 27.68 8.84
CA PHE A 74 -40.33 28.34 7.54
C PHE A 74 -41.32 27.79 6.50
N LEU A 75 -41.77 26.54 6.65
CA LEU A 75 -42.73 25.93 5.74
C LEU A 75 -44.19 26.30 6.07
N ARG A 76 -44.51 26.60 7.32
CA ARG A 76 -45.90 26.84 7.78
C ARG A 76 -46.40 28.27 7.57
N ASN A 77 -45.53 29.24 7.31
CA ASN A 77 -45.90 30.66 7.34
C ASN A 77 -45.61 31.36 5.99
N PRO A 78 -46.47 31.18 4.97
CA PRO A 78 -46.24 31.75 3.63
C PRO A 78 -46.28 33.29 3.59
N LEU A 79 -46.87 33.94 4.61
CA LEU A 79 -46.81 35.40 4.78
C LEU A 79 -45.47 35.88 5.38
N SER A 80 -44.66 34.96 5.93
CA SER A 80 -43.30 35.25 6.40
C SER A 80 -42.23 34.97 5.34
N ASN A 81 -42.52 35.26 4.07
CA ASN A 81 -41.50 35.45 3.01
C ASN A 81 -40.40 36.48 3.38
N ASN A 82 -40.45 37.07 4.58
CA ASN A 82 -39.42 37.92 5.17
C ASN A 82 -38.27 37.16 5.86
N VAL A 83 -38.32 35.82 6.01
CA VAL A 83 -37.13 35.06 6.45
C VAL A 83 -36.39 34.50 5.25
N THR A 84 -35.85 35.42 4.44
CA THR A 84 -34.84 35.08 3.44
C THR A 84 -33.47 35.11 4.09
N GLY A 85 -32.60 34.17 3.71
CA GLY A 85 -31.26 34.06 4.26
C GLY A 85 -30.38 33.14 3.43
N SER A 86 -29.14 32.94 3.89
CA SER A 86 -28.26 31.93 3.29
C SER A 86 -28.88 30.54 3.46
N THR A 87 -29.03 29.80 2.36
CA THR A 87 -29.52 28.42 2.34
C THR A 87 -28.75 27.61 1.30
N ILE A 88 -28.72 26.28 1.49
CA ILE A 88 -28.03 25.38 0.56
C ILE A 88 -28.71 25.44 -0.80
N LYS A 89 -27.93 25.72 -1.84
CA LYS A 89 -28.41 25.75 -3.22
C LYS A 89 -28.59 24.34 -3.77
N VAL A 90 -29.75 24.09 -4.39
CA VAL A 90 -30.03 22.83 -5.09
C VAL A 90 -30.23 23.12 -6.57
N HIS A 91 -29.34 22.61 -7.40
CA HIS A 91 -29.40 22.83 -8.84
C HIS A 91 -30.34 21.83 -9.53
N ILE A 92 -31.32 22.34 -10.27
CA ILE A 92 -32.22 21.51 -11.08
C ILE A 92 -31.67 21.40 -12.50
N ILE A 93 -30.98 20.29 -12.75
CA ILE A 93 -30.34 20.02 -14.05
C ILE A 93 -31.29 19.23 -14.94
N ARG A 94 -31.71 19.82 -16.06
CA ARG A 94 -32.51 19.13 -17.08
C ARG A 94 -31.60 18.46 -18.11
N THR A 95 -31.85 17.19 -18.39
CA THR A 95 -31.15 16.44 -19.44
C THR A 95 -31.98 16.38 -20.73
N GLU A 96 -31.34 16.16 -21.87
CA GLU A 96 -32.00 15.93 -23.17
C GLU A 96 -32.71 14.56 -23.25
N LYS A 97 -32.46 13.68 -22.28
CA LYS A 97 -33.09 12.36 -22.18
C LYS A 97 -34.53 12.46 -21.68
N THR A 98 -35.39 11.61 -22.23
CA THR A 98 -36.77 11.43 -21.73
C THR A 98 -36.80 10.55 -20.48
N VAL A 99 -37.93 10.58 -19.76
CA VAL A 99 -38.21 9.67 -18.64
C VAL A 99 -38.10 8.22 -19.12
N ALA A 100 -38.63 7.91 -20.30
CA ALA A 100 -38.58 6.56 -20.87
C ALA A 100 -37.14 6.10 -21.15
N GLU A 101 -36.28 6.99 -21.64
CA GLU A 101 -34.86 6.69 -21.85
C GLU A 101 -34.10 6.50 -20.53
N LEU A 102 -34.36 7.34 -19.51
CA LEU A 102 -33.73 7.18 -18.19
C LEU A 102 -34.18 5.90 -17.49
N ARG A 103 -35.43 5.48 -17.70
CA ARG A 103 -36.02 4.26 -17.12
C ARG A 103 -35.86 3.01 -18.00
N ASP A 104 -34.98 3.02 -19.00
CA ASP A 104 -34.72 1.82 -19.81
C ASP A 104 -34.06 0.73 -18.95
N ALA A 105 -34.64 -0.47 -18.95
CA ALA A 105 -34.12 -1.61 -18.19
C ALA A 105 -32.72 -2.03 -18.64
N ASN A 106 -32.30 -1.73 -19.87
CA ASN A 106 -30.95 -2.03 -20.36
C ASN A 106 -29.85 -1.20 -19.71
N ILE A 107 -30.20 -0.06 -19.11
CA ILE A 107 -29.26 0.82 -18.41
C ILE A 107 -29.47 0.84 -16.89
N ALA A 108 -30.46 0.10 -16.39
CA ALA A 108 -30.70 -0.04 -14.96
C ALA A 108 -29.54 -0.80 -14.30
N GLN A 109 -28.89 -0.19 -13.31
CA GLN A 109 -27.69 -0.76 -12.68
C GLN A 109 -27.98 -2.12 -12.01
N GLN A 110 -29.17 -2.28 -11.43
CA GLN A 110 -29.60 -3.52 -10.76
C GLN A 110 -29.93 -4.67 -11.74
N ASN A 111 -30.06 -4.38 -13.04
CA ASN A 111 -30.35 -5.41 -14.03
C ASN A 111 -29.06 -6.11 -14.47
N GLU A 112 -28.84 -7.34 -14.01
CA GLU A 112 -27.69 -8.16 -14.43
C GLU A 112 -27.64 -8.40 -15.95
N LYS A 113 -28.80 -8.36 -16.63
CA LYS A 113 -28.93 -8.51 -18.09
C LYS A 113 -28.87 -7.17 -18.84
N GLY A 114 -28.63 -6.07 -18.13
CA GLY A 114 -28.48 -4.74 -18.71
C GLY A 114 -27.25 -4.68 -19.63
N ARG A 115 -27.37 -3.94 -20.73
CA ARG A 115 -26.31 -3.81 -21.74
C ARG A 115 -25.30 -2.69 -21.42
N ASP A 116 -25.74 -1.66 -20.69
CA ASP A 116 -24.92 -0.47 -20.39
C ASP A 116 -25.29 0.09 -19.00
N ARG A 117 -24.91 -0.65 -17.96
CA ARG A 117 -25.30 -0.41 -16.56
C ARG A 117 -24.70 0.86 -15.94
N ASP A 118 -23.73 1.47 -16.61
CA ASP A 118 -23.07 2.72 -16.18
C ASP A 118 -23.60 3.96 -16.92
N ALA A 119 -24.56 3.80 -17.84
CA ALA A 119 -25.02 4.88 -18.70
C ALA A 119 -25.58 6.08 -17.92
N LEU A 120 -26.26 5.85 -16.79
CA LEU A 120 -26.87 6.91 -15.98
C LEU A 120 -25.82 7.89 -15.43
N HIS A 121 -24.65 7.40 -15.00
CA HIS A 121 -23.55 8.27 -14.54
C HIS A 121 -23.02 9.14 -15.69
N ARG A 122 -22.85 8.56 -16.87
CA ARG A 122 -22.41 9.26 -18.08
C ARG A 122 -23.44 10.29 -18.56
N ILE A 123 -24.74 9.95 -18.54
CA ILE A 123 -25.84 10.86 -18.88
C ILE A 123 -25.85 12.06 -17.93
N PHE A 124 -25.72 11.82 -16.62
CA PHE A 124 -25.70 12.89 -15.62
C PHE A 124 -24.47 13.79 -15.80
N SER A 125 -23.29 13.19 -15.96
CA SER A 125 -22.04 13.93 -16.24
C SER A 125 -22.16 14.83 -17.48
N ASN A 126 -22.78 14.32 -18.54
CA ASN A 126 -23.01 15.09 -19.76
C ASN A 126 -24.03 16.23 -19.55
N ALA A 127 -25.09 15.98 -18.78
CA ALA A 127 -26.08 17.01 -18.45
C ALA A 127 -25.47 18.16 -17.63
N LEU A 128 -24.59 17.84 -16.67
CA LEU A 128 -23.85 18.84 -15.89
C LEU A 128 -22.91 19.66 -16.80
N LYS A 129 -22.15 19.00 -17.67
CA LYS A 129 -21.27 19.69 -18.63
C LYS A 129 -22.06 20.60 -19.58
N ALA A 130 -23.21 20.14 -20.08
CA ALA A 130 -24.09 20.91 -20.96
C ALA A 130 -24.72 22.11 -20.24
N HIS A 131 -25.02 21.98 -18.94
CA HIS A 131 -25.50 23.09 -18.12
C HIS A 131 -24.46 24.22 -17.98
N GLY A 132 -23.17 23.88 -17.99
CA GLY A 132 -22.09 24.85 -17.86
C GLY A 132 -21.79 25.18 -16.41
N ALA A 133 -21.46 26.43 -16.11
CA ALA A 133 -21.09 26.85 -14.76
C ALA A 133 -22.21 26.53 -13.74
N PRO A 134 -21.88 26.05 -12.52
CA PRO A 134 -20.54 25.87 -11.95
C PRO A 134 -19.87 24.52 -12.27
N PHE A 135 -20.42 23.70 -13.17
CA PHE A 135 -20.01 22.31 -13.42
C PHE A 135 -18.93 22.12 -14.48
N GLN A 136 -18.21 23.18 -14.82
CA GLN A 136 -17.14 23.13 -15.81
C GLN A 136 -15.92 22.36 -15.25
N SER A 137 -15.15 21.68 -16.09
CA SER A 137 -14.04 20.86 -15.59
C SER A 137 -12.97 21.66 -14.83
N HIS A 138 -12.71 22.91 -15.22
CA HIS A 138 -11.71 23.77 -14.56
C HIS A 138 -12.09 24.15 -13.12
N SER A 139 -13.37 24.17 -12.76
CA SER A 139 -13.82 24.45 -11.39
C SER A 139 -13.70 23.23 -10.46
N ARG A 140 -13.33 22.06 -11.02
CA ARG A 140 -13.17 20.78 -10.31
C ARG A 140 -14.28 20.49 -9.29
N PRO A 141 -15.56 20.60 -9.69
CA PRO A 141 -16.65 20.50 -8.74
C PRO A 141 -16.85 19.05 -8.29
N ILE A 142 -17.25 18.88 -7.04
CA ILE A 142 -17.68 17.60 -6.48
C ILE A 142 -19.20 17.67 -6.29
N VAL A 143 -19.93 16.81 -6.98
CA VAL A 143 -21.39 16.88 -7.09
C VAL A 143 -22.05 15.65 -6.47
N ALA A 144 -23.00 15.89 -5.57
CA ALA A 144 -23.99 14.90 -5.13
C ALA A 144 -25.23 15.00 -6.04
N GLY A 145 -25.39 14.05 -6.96
CA GLY A 145 -26.40 14.07 -8.01
C GLY A 145 -27.59 13.13 -7.78
N LEU A 146 -28.77 13.67 -7.45
CA LEU A 146 -30.00 12.87 -7.38
C LEU A 146 -30.69 12.80 -8.74
N ILE A 147 -31.07 11.60 -9.22
CA ILE A 147 -31.94 11.41 -10.38
C ILE A 147 -33.38 11.43 -9.90
N LEU A 148 -34.14 12.47 -10.27
CA LEU A 148 -35.51 12.64 -9.78
C LEU A 148 -36.45 11.60 -10.37
N ASP A 149 -36.26 11.24 -11.63
CA ASP A 149 -37.16 10.36 -12.36
C ASP A 149 -36.92 8.87 -12.10
N SER A 150 -36.28 8.48 -10.99
CA SER A 150 -36.21 7.05 -10.61
C SER A 150 -37.60 6.54 -10.21
N ALA A 151 -37.92 5.30 -10.58
CA ALA A 151 -39.17 4.67 -10.19
C ALA A 151 -39.09 3.14 -10.15
N PHE A 152 -39.91 2.52 -9.33
CA PHE A 152 -40.08 1.09 -9.23
C PHE A 152 -41.08 0.59 -10.29
N ASP A 153 -40.66 -0.41 -11.07
CA ASP A 153 -41.51 -1.13 -12.01
C ASP A 153 -41.95 -2.44 -11.37
N GLN A 154 -43.21 -2.52 -10.95
CA GLN A 154 -43.78 -3.69 -10.28
C GLN A 154 -43.76 -4.94 -11.17
N GLN A 155 -43.96 -4.79 -12.49
CA GLN A 155 -44.02 -5.93 -13.41
C GLN A 155 -42.65 -6.56 -13.60
N LYS A 156 -41.61 -5.72 -13.65
CA LYS A 156 -40.21 -6.16 -13.77
C LYS A 156 -39.56 -6.44 -12.41
N ASN A 157 -40.23 -6.07 -11.31
CA ASN A 157 -39.71 -6.10 -9.95
C ASN A 157 -38.32 -5.44 -9.86
N MET A 158 -38.20 -4.21 -10.38
CA MET A 158 -36.92 -3.55 -10.61
C MET A 158 -37.03 -2.04 -10.42
N ILE A 159 -35.99 -1.43 -9.85
CA ILE A 159 -35.87 0.02 -9.78
C ILE A 159 -35.23 0.53 -11.08
N LEU A 160 -35.95 1.38 -11.80
CA LEU A 160 -35.55 2.00 -13.05
C LEU A 160 -35.10 3.44 -12.83
N GLY A 161 -34.23 3.96 -13.69
CA GLY A 161 -33.69 5.32 -13.56
C GLY A 161 -32.85 5.51 -12.29
N HIS A 162 -32.34 4.43 -11.70
CA HIS A 162 -31.51 4.42 -10.51
C HIS A 162 -30.14 3.79 -10.81
N ALA A 163 -29.10 4.47 -10.34
CA ALA A 163 -27.78 3.90 -10.13
C ALA A 163 -27.20 4.54 -8.87
N ALA A 164 -26.52 3.73 -8.05
CA ALA A 164 -25.64 4.15 -6.98
C ALA A 164 -24.21 4.00 -7.51
N LEU A 165 -23.63 5.11 -7.98
CA LEU A 165 -22.30 5.14 -8.59
C LEU A 165 -21.60 6.47 -8.29
N GLY A 166 -20.35 6.38 -7.86
CA GLY A 166 -19.50 7.53 -7.62
C GLY A 166 -18.15 7.42 -8.33
N ALA A 167 -17.64 8.57 -8.76
CA ALA A 167 -16.34 8.67 -9.39
C ALA A 167 -15.65 9.98 -8.99
N HIS A 168 -14.38 9.86 -8.62
CA HIS A 168 -13.49 11.00 -8.40
C HIS A 168 -12.70 11.32 -9.66
N ASN A 169 -12.61 12.61 -10.00
CA ASN A 169 -11.74 13.11 -11.04
C ASN A 169 -10.96 14.33 -10.50
N PRO A 170 -9.67 14.17 -10.16
CA PRO A 170 -8.87 15.27 -9.58
C PRO A 170 -8.64 16.43 -10.56
N ASP A 171 -8.78 16.18 -11.86
CA ASP A 171 -8.58 17.17 -12.92
C ASP A 171 -9.91 17.70 -13.50
N GLY A 172 -11.05 17.35 -12.90
CA GLY A 172 -12.36 17.71 -13.46
C GLY A 172 -13.54 17.51 -12.52
N LEU A 173 -14.70 17.25 -13.12
CA LEU A 173 -15.96 16.98 -12.42
C LEU A 173 -15.90 15.62 -11.72
N SER A 174 -16.05 15.63 -10.39
CA SER A 174 -16.32 14.42 -9.60
C SER A 174 -17.81 14.33 -9.30
N LEU A 175 -18.35 13.12 -9.35
CA LEU A 175 -19.81 12.91 -9.32
C LEU A 175 -20.16 11.61 -8.60
N GLY A 176 -20.96 11.71 -7.55
CA GLY A 176 -21.70 10.61 -6.94
C GLY A 176 -23.19 10.74 -7.28
N ILE A 177 -23.80 9.70 -7.83
CA ILE A 177 -25.23 9.70 -8.20
C ILE A 177 -26.05 8.70 -7.41
N PHE A 178 -27.31 9.05 -7.18
CA PHE A 178 -28.30 8.17 -6.57
C PHE A 178 -29.70 8.40 -7.17
N GLY A 179 -30.59 7.43 -7.00
CA GLY A 179 -31.97 7.52 -7.47
C GLY A 179 -32.93 8.05 -6.40
N SER A 180 -34.02 8.69 -6.81
CA SER A 180 -35.02 9.24 -5.89
C SER A 180 -35.99 8.21 -5.29
N HIS A 181 -35.88 6.93 -5.66
CA HIS A 181 -36.86 5.88 -5.35
C HIS A 181 -37.11 5.66 -3.85
N LEU A 182 -36.16 6.01 -2.98
CA LEU A 182 -36.32 5.95 -1.52
C LEU A 182 -36.56 7.32 -0.88
N ALA A 183 -36.55 8.41 -1.65
CA ALA A 183 -36.61 9.76 -1.09
C ALA A 183 -37.97 10.09 -0.46
N TYR A 184 -39.02 9.30 -0.70
CA TYR A 184 -40.32 9.44 -0.02
C TYR A 184 -40.20 9.37 1.51
N SER A 185 -39.22 8.63 2.03
CA SER A 185 -38.99 8.43 3.46
C SER A 185 -38.05 9.45 4.10
N TRP A 186 -37.42 10.33 3.33
CA TRP A 186 -36.45 11.29 3.86
C TRP A 186 -37.13 12.48 4.58
N PRO A 187 -36.51 13.05 5.62
CA PRO A 187 -37.00 14.24 6.29
C PRO A 187 -36.81 15.49 5.41
N ARG A 188 -37.78 16.39 5.41
CA ARG A 188 -37.74 17.69 4.70
C ARG A 188 -37.08 18.80 5.51
N PHE A 189 -37.15 18.68 6.83
CA PHE A 189 -36.69 19.67 7.81
C PHE A 189 -36.25 18.98 9.11
N LEU A 190 -35.56 19.70 9.98
CA LEU A 190 -34.91 19.15 11.17
C LEU A 190 -35.90 18.46 12.13
N GLU A 191 -37.04 19.07 12.39
CA GLU A 191 -38.06 18.54 13.31
C GLU A 191 -38.72 17.24 12.78
N GLU A 192 -38.55 16.92 11.49
CA GLU A 192 -39.05 15.68 10.88
C GLU A 192 -38.06 14.51 10.97
N VAL A 193 -36.79 14.77 11.33
CA VAL A 193 -35.74 13.74 11.39
C VAL A 193 -36.12 12.56 12.29
N PRO A 194 -36.55 12.75 13.56
CA PRO A 194 -36.95 11.62 14.40
C PRO A 194 -38.16 10.88 13.85
N ALA A 195 -39.13 11.61 13.28
CA ALA A 195 -40.34 11.02 12.73
C ALA A 195 -40.05 10.13 11.52
N CYS A 196 -39.04 10.44 10.70
CA CYS A 196 -38.64 9.60 9.57
C CYS A 196 -37.75 8.42 10.01
N LEU A 197 -36.79 8.66 10.90
CA LEU A 197 -35.82 7.64 11.33
C LEU A 197 -36.37 6.63 12.35
N LEU A 198 -37.61 6.81 12.81
CA LEU A 198 -38.32 5.89 13.70
C LEU A 198 -39.64 5.36 13.09
N ASP A 199 -39.94 5.68 11.82
CA ASP A 199 -41.16 5.26 11.15
C ASP A 199 -41.15 3.77 10.80
N THR A 200 -41.83 2.94 11.61
CA THR A 200 -41.98 1.50 11.38
C THR A 200 -43.10 1.13 10.41
N THR A 201 -43.78 2.10 9.79
CA THR A 201 -44.84 1.78 8.83
C THR A 201 -44.24 1.13 7.57
N LEU A 202 -45.00 0.19 7.01
CA LEU A 202 -44.59 -0.55 5.82
C LEU A 202 -44.70 0.38 4.58
N PRO A 203 -43.68 0.43 3.71
CA PRO A 203 -43.75 1.19 2.46
C PRO A 203 -44.81 0.66 1.48
N GLY A 204 -45.14 -0.63 1.54
CA GLY A 204 -46.03 -1.29 0.60
C GLY A 204 -45.31 -1.81 -0.64
N ASP A 205 -46.07 -2.33 -1.61
CA ASP A 205 -45.58 -2.99 -2.84
C ASP A 205 -45.46 -2.05 -4.05
N THR A 206 -45.80 -0.77 -3.86
CA THR A 206 -45.76 0.28 -4.91
C THR A 206 -44.42 0.98 -5.04
N VAL A 207 -43.45 0.67 -4.17
CA VAL A 207 -42.12 1.26 -4.13
C VAL A 207 -41.04 0.18 -4.03
N GLY A 208 -39.83 0.52 -4.45
CA GLY A 208 -38.72 -0.43 -4.51
C GLY A 208 -38.16 -0.79 -3.13
N ASN A 209 -37.91 -2.07 -2.90
CA ASN A 209 -37.18 -2.56 -1.72
C ASN A 209 -35.70 -2.78 -2.06
N ASP A 210 -34.90 -1.73 -1.92
CA ASP A 210 -33.49 -1.75 -2.31
C ASP A 210 -32.69 -2.73 -1.46
N ASN A 211 -32.01 -3.67 -2.12
CA ASN A 211 -31.30 -4.83 -1.53
C ASN A 211 -32.14 -5.69 -0.55
N GLY A 212 -33.47 -5.57 -0.54
CA GLY A 212 -34.30 -6.25 0.46
C GLY A 212 -34.21 -5.65 1.88
N GLU A 213 -33.59 -4.48 2.04
CA GLU A 213 -33.30 -3.86 3.35
C GLU A 213 -34.30 -2.75 3.73
N CYS A 214 -35.28 -2.44 2.89
CA CYS A 214 -36.24 -1.36 3.09
C CYS A 214 -37.60 -1.88 3.61
N ALA A 215 -37.60 -2.75 4.63
CA ALA A 215 -38.84 -3.37 5.12
C ALA A 215 -39.80 -2.38 5.80
N THR A 216 -39.27 -1.31 6.38
CA THR A 216 -40.00 -0.19 6.98
C THR A 216 -39.54 1.15 6.40
N ASN A 217 -40.34 2.21 6.59
CA ASN A 217 -40.00 3.54 6.10
C ASN A 217 -38.69 4.09 6.71
N TRP A 218 -38.39 3.80 7.97
CA TRP A 218 -37.12 4.24 8.57
C TRP A 218 -35.92 3.54 7.95
N GLU A 219 -36.04 2.24 7.65
CA GLU A 219 -34.98 1.49 6.97
C GLU A 219 -34.76 1.99 5.54
N ALA A 220 -35.85 2.30 4.81
CA ALA A 220 -35.77 2.97 3.51
C ALA A 220 -35.05 4.33 3.58
N CYS A 221 -35.27 5.08 4.66
CA CYS A 221 -34.61 6.36 4.89
C CYS A 221 -33.09 6.18 5.14
N ALA A 222 -32.74 5.24 6.00
CA ALA A 222 -31.34 4.89 6.32
C ALA A 222 -30.57 4.40 5.09
N VAL A 223 -31.15 3.45 4.33
CA VAL A 223 -30.56 2.94 3.10
C VAL A 223 -30.41 4.05 2.06
N GLY A 224 -31.45 4.85 1.83
CA GLY A 224 -31.42 5.89 0.79
C GLY A 224 -30.40 7.00 1.08
N GLN A 225 -30.40 7.57 2.29
CA GLN A 225 -29.45 8.65 2.63
C GLN A 225 -28.02 8.14 2.77
N GLY A 226 -27.84 6.96 3.37
CA GLY A 226 -26.52 6.38 3.59
C GLY A 226 -25.85 5.90 2.31
N ALA A 227 -26.60 5.21 1.44
CA ALA A 227 -26.09 4.79 0.13
C ALA A 227 -25.72 5.99 -0.74
N PHE A 228 -26.50 7.07 -0.69
CA PHE A 228 -26.12 8.27 -1.41
C PHE A 228 -24.85 8.92 -0.84
N LEU A 229 -24.70 8.97 0.49
CA LEU A 229 -23.48 9.46 1.12
C LEU A 229 -22.23 8.61 0.76
N HIS A 230 -22.41 7.29 0.62
CA HIS A 230 -21.36 6.40 0.11
C HIS A 230 -20.87 6.82 -1.28
N GLU A 231 -21.79 7.09 -2.22
CA GLU A 231 -21.42 7.57 -3.56
C GLU A 231 -20.78 8.96 -3.54
N VAL A 232 -21.19 9.82 -2.60
CA VAL A 232 -20.52 11.11 -2.35
C VAL A 232 -19.10 10.87 -1.82
N GLY A 233 -18.88 9.87 -0.96
CA GLY A 233 -17.54 9.44 -0.52
C GLY A 233 -16.65 9.07 -1.70
N HIS A 234 -17.14 8.28 -2.65
CA HIS A 234 -16.43 7.99 -3.91
C HIS A 234 -16.11 9.25 -4.72
N ALA A 235 -17.01 10.23 -4.77
CA ALA A 235 -16.74 11.51 -5.44
C ALA A 235 -15.63 12.32 -4.73
N PHE A 236 -15.45 12.11 -3.42
CA PHE A 236 -14.33 12.62 -2.62
C PHE A 236 -13.10 11.68 -2.59
N SER A 237 -13.01 10.69 -3.50
CA SER A 237 -11.89 9.74 -3.63
C SER A 237 -11.77 8.67 -2.54
N ALA A 238 -12.80 8.45 -1.71
CA ALA A 238 -12.82 7.32 -0.79
C ALA A 238 -13.01 6.00 -1.58
N PRO A 239 -12.15 4.98 -1.41
CA PRO A 239 -12.39 3.65 -1.96
C PRO A 239 -13.38 2.85 -1.07
N HIS A 240 -13.64 1.59 -1.40
CA HIS A 240 -14.34 0.67 -0.48
C HIS A 240 -13.44 0.33 0.71
N THR A 241 -13.59 1.06 1.81
CA THR A 241 -12.96 0.84 3.13
C THR A 241 -14.01 0.26 4.10
N THR A 242 -13.86 0.48 5.41
CA THR A 242 -14.85 0.10 6.42
C THR A 242 -15.96 1.16 6.57
N GLY A 243 -16.90 0.94 7.50
CA GLY A 243 -17.91 1.94 7.83
C GLY A 243 -18.94 2.19 6.72
N ILE A 244 -19.20 3.47 6.41
CA ILE A 244 -20.11 3.92 5.34
C ILE A 244 -19.67 3.35 3.98
N MET A 245 -18.37 3.26 3.73
CA MET A 245 -17.81 2.70 2.48
C MET A 245 -17.92 1.16 2.39
N ALA A 246 -18.36 0.50 3.47
CA ALA A 246 -18.74 -0.91 3.53
C ALA A 246 -20.23 -1.10 3.87
N ARG A 247 -21.10 -0.15 3.48
CA ARG A 247 -22.55 -0.25 3.65
C ARG A 247 -23.02 -0.24 5.12
N GLY A 248 -22.19 0.21 6.06
CA GLY A 248 -22.53 0.25 7.49
C GLY A 248 -23.69 1.19 7.85
N TYR A 249 -24.12 2.04 6.91
CA TYR A 249 -25.28 2.92 7.08
C TYR A 249 -26.62 2.20 7.15
N SER A 250 -26.81 1.03 6.50
CA SER A 250 -28.16 0.47 6.33
C SER A 250 -28.81 0.08 7.65
N ARG A 251 -28.00 -0.33 8.63
CA ARG A 251 -28.43 -0.63 10.00
C ARG A 251 -28.31 0.58 10.92
N ASP A 252 -27.24 1.36 10.75
CA ASP A 252 -26.74 2.21 11.83
C ASP A 252 -26.91 3.72 11.58
N TRP A 253 -27.45 4.14 10.44
CA TRP A 253 -27.69 5.55 10.11
C TRP A 253 -28.43 6.31 11.22
N THR A 254 -29.46 5.70 11.80
CA THR A 254 -30.26 6.30 12.87
C THR A 254 -29.45 6.59 14.14
N LYS A 255 -28.44 5.76 14.44
CA LYS A 255 -27.61 5.87 15.64
C LYS A 255 -26.74 7.13 15.65
N CYS A 256 -26.47 7.69 14.47
CA CYS A 256 -25.71 8.92 14.32
C CYS A 256 -26.49 10.18 14.75
N PHE A 257 -27.82 10.09 14.88
CA PHE A 257 -28.68 11.28 15.09
C PHE A 257 -29.61 11.15 16.30
N LEU A 258 -29.97 9.94 16.70
CA LEU A 258 -30.95 9.69 17.76
C LEU A 258 -30.37 8.78 18.86
N SER A 259 -30.81 9.00 20.10
CA SER A 259 -30.50 8.14 21.25
C SER A 259 -31.36 6.87 21.32
N THR A 260 -32.23 6.65 20.33
CA THR A 260 -33.12 5.50 20.22
C THR A 260 -33.23 5.08 18.76
N ILE A 261 -33.56 3.82 18.54
CA ILE A 261 -33.76 3.23 17.22
C ILE A 261 -35.02 2.38 17.23
N ALA A 262 -35.75 2.37 16.12
CA ALA A 262 -36.95 1.57 15.97
C ALA A 262 -36.63 0.08 15.73
N TYR A 263 -37.64 -0.78 15.85
CA TYR A 263 -37.52 -2.20 15.49
C TYR A 263 -37.17 -2.34 14.00
N SER A 264 -36.16 -3.14 13.68
CA SER A 264 -35.80 -3.46 12.30
C SER A 264 -36.70 -4.55 11.76
N GLY A 265 -37.51 -4.20 10.74
CA GLY A 265 -38.31 -5.16 10.01
C GLY A 265 -37.46 -6.11 9.18
N HIS A 266 -36.33 -5.63 8.63
CA HIS A 266 -35.39 -6.44 7.86
C HIS A 266 -34.67 -7.48 8.71
N LEU A 267 -34.05 -7.04 9.82
CA LEU A 267 -33.30 -7.93 10.73
C LEU A 267 -34.19 -8.66 11.75
N LYS A 268 -35.47 -8.28 11.85
CA LYS A 268 -36.45 -8.81 12.80
C LYS A 268 -35.99 -8.72 14.25
N ARG A 269 -35.35 -7.61 14.62
CA ARG A 269 -34.87 -7.37 15.99
C ARG A 269 -34.90 -5.90 16.37
N GLN A 270 -34.85 -5.68 17.68
CA GLN A 270 -34.60 -4.38 18.30
C GLN A 270 -33.11 -4.31 18.66
N ASP A 271 -32.46 -3.19 18.35
CA ASP A 271 -31.09 -2.91 18.82
C ASP A 271 -31.12 -2.36 20.26
N GLU A 272 -29.97 -2.40 20.94
CA GLU A 272 -29.83 -1.90 22.31
C GLU A 272 -30.11 -0.39 22.39
N ILE A 273 -30.78 0.03 23.48
CA ILE A 273 -31.13 1.42 23.76
C ILE A 273 -30.87 1.73 25.26
N PRO A 274 -30.51 2.99 25.63
CA PRO A 274 -30.26 4.11 24.73
C PRO A 274 -28.98 3.92 23.92
N ILE A 275 -28.91 4.53 22.73
CA ILE A 275 -27.66 4.65 21.98
C ILE A 275 -26.75 5.61 22.75
N THR A 276 -25.55 5.14 23.07
CA THR A 276 -24.50 5.88 23.77
C THR A 276 -23.20 5.86 22.95
N ASN A 277 -22.17 6.58 23.41
CA ASN A 277 -20.86 6.60 22.74
C ASN A 277 -20.17 5.22 22.73
N GLU A 278 -20.55 4.34 23.65
CA GLU A 278 -20.04 2.96 23.73
C GLU A 278 -20.81 2.01 22.81
N THR A 279 -21.94 2.46 22.23
CA THR A 279 -22.72 1.65 21.31
C THR A 279 -21.96 1.48 20.00
N ASN A 280 -21.54 0.24 19.71
CA ASN A 280 -20.88 -0.07 18.46
C ASN A 280 -21.82 0.20 17.26
N HIS A 281 -21.33 0.96 16.29
CA HIS A 281 -22.02 1.20 15.03
C HIS A 281 -21.02 1.24 13.87
N GLN A 282 -21.49 0.80 12.70
CA GLN A 282 -20.73 0.74 11.45
C GLN A 282 -21.05 1.92 10.52
N CYS A 283 -21.91 2.86 10.94
CA CYS A 283 -22.15 4.10 10.20
C CYS A 283 -21.15 5.19 10.63
N HIS A 284 -19.90 5.05 10.20
CA HIS A 284 -18.78 5.97 10.48
C HIS A 284 -17.90 6.11 9.22
N TRP A 285 -17.04 7.13 9.19
CA TRP A 285 -15.99 7.23 8.17
C TRP A 285 -14.75 6.46 8.61
N ASP A 286 -14.12 5.70 7.71
CA ASP A 286 -12.81 5.12 7.99
C ASP A 286 -11.78 6.25 8.20
N LEU A 287 -10.81 6.05 9.09
CA LEU A 287 -9.75 7.04 9.32
C LEU A 287 -8.97 7.33 8.04
N GLU A 288 -8.75 6.32 7.18
CA GLU A 288 -8.09 6.53 5.89
C GLU A 288 -8.91 7.46 4.97
N ASP A 289 -10.23 7.36 4.98
CA ASP A 289 -11.11 8.24 4.21
C ASP A 289 -11.12 9.66 4.77
N MET A 290 -11.22 9.80 6.08
CA MET A 290 -11.16 11.11 6.73
C MET A 290 -9.84 11.83 6.44
N LEU A 291 -8.71 11.13 6.42
CA LEU A 291 -7.43 11.73 6.06
C LEU A 291 -7.36 12.09 4.57
N ARG A 292 -8.00 11.33 3.67
CA ARG A 292 -8.15 11.75 2.27
C ARG A 292 -8.95 13.04 2.18
N PHE A 293 -10.10 13.10 2.84
CA PHE A 293 -10.98 14.26 2.88
C PHE A 293 -10.27 15.49 3.46
N TYR A 294 -9.53 15.31 4.56
CA TYR A 294 -8.76 16.36 5.23
C TYR A 294 -7.84 17.12 4.27
N ASN A 295 -7.27 16.42 3.29
CA ASN A 295 -6.34 17.01 2.32
C ASN A 295 -7.06 17.65 1.10
N LEU A 296 -8.38 17.56 1.00
CA LEU A 296 -9.16 18.22 -0.06
C LEU A 296 -9.55 19.64 0.36
N ALA A 297 -9.47 20.58 -0.59
CA ALA A 297 -9.84 21.98 -0.38
C ALA A 297 -11.26 22.17 0.20
N HIS A 298 -12.17 21.22 -0.07
CA HIS A 298 -13.54 21.22 0.43
C HIS A 298 -13.63 21.08 1.96
N PHE A 299 -12.61 20.53 2.62
CA PHE A 299 -12.55 20.30 4.07
C PHE A 299 -11.52 21.18 4.78
N GLN A 300 -10.76 21.99 4.04
CA GLN A 300 -9.73 22.85 4.60
C GLN A 300 -10.33 24.01 5.40
N LEU A 301 -9.74 24.25 6.57
CA LEU A 301 -9.97 25.39 7.43
C LEU A 301 -8.90 26.46 7.18
N PRO A 302 -9.20 27.76 7.38
CA PRO A 302 -8.22 28.83 7.18
C PRO A 302 -6.94 28.72 8.03
N SER A 303 -6.99 27.99 9.14
CA SER A 303 -5.86 27.75 10.04
C SER A 303 -5.01 26.54 9.68
N ASP A 304 -5.42 25.72 8.71
CA ASP A 304 -4.67 24.53 8.35
C ASP A 304 -3.36 24.91 7.68
N THR A 305 -2.32 24.15 8.02
CA THR A 305 -1.01 24.27 7.37
C THR A 305 -0.88 23.17 6.31
N PRO A 306 -0.37 23.46 5.11
CA PRO A 306 -0.11 22.43 4.11
C PRO A 306 0.79 21.32 4.67
N LEU A 307 0.37 20.07 4.51
CA LEU A 307 1.17 18.91 4.89
C LEU A 307 2.18 18.56 3.80
N SER A 308 3.29 17.95 4.22
CA SER A 308 4.26 17.37 3.27
C SER A 308 3.60 16.27 2.44
N SER A 309 3.88 16.24 1.14
CA SER A 309 3.43 15.17 0.25
C SER A 309 4.32 13.92 0.32
N ALA A 310 5.35 13.89 1.18
CA ALA A 310 6.26 12.75 1.30
C ALA A 310 5.54 11.51 1.88
N SER A 311 5.89 10.33 1.38
CA SER A 311 5.45 9.06 1.99
C SER A 311 6.30 8.75 3.23
N PRO A 312 5.79 7.93 4.17
CA PRO A 312 6.60 7.40 5.25
C PRO A 312 7.86 6.67 4.75
N THR A 313 8.94 6.73 5.52
CA THR A 313 10.18 5.99 5.26
C THR A 313 10.60 5.23 6.51
N ALA A 314 11.21 4.05 6.36
CA ALA A 314 11.70 3.25 7.47
C ALA A 314 13.21 3.01 7.36
N THR A 315 13.91 3.13 8.49
CA THR A 315 15.35 2.88 8.63
C THR A 315 15.59 2.09 9.90
N VAL A 316 16.56 1.18 9.88
CA VAL A 316 17.00 0.49 11.11
C VAL A 316 18.07 1.37 11.77
N ASP A 317 17.81 1.79 13.00
CA ASP A 317 18.78 2.43 13.88
C ASP A 317 19.40 1.34 14.75
N ASP A 318 20.65 1.03 14.42
CA ASP A 318 21.43 -0.02 15.03
C ASP A 318 22.54 0.50 15.94
N ASP A 319 22.71 1.83 16.02
CA ASP A 319 23.64 2.49 16.94
C ASP A 319 23.11 2.48 18.39
N THR A 320 21.81 2.29 18.58
CA THR A 320 21.19 2.13 19.90
C THR A 320 21.19 0.67 20.39
N ASP A 321 21.26 0.48 21.71
CA ASP A 321 20.94 -0.79 22.37
C ASP A 321 19.72 -0.59 23.29
N PRO A 322 18.56 -1.21 23.01
CA PRO A 322 18.31 -2.16 21.92
C PRO A 322 18.21 -1.51 20.54
N ILE A 323 18.40 -2.31 19.48
CA ILE A 323 18.21 -1.92 18.07
C ILE A 323 16.77 -1.48 17.84
N ARG A 324 16.57 -0.43 17.04
CA ARG A 324 15.26 0.15 16.76
C ARG A 324 14.96 0.17 15.26
N LEU A 325 13.72 -0.12 14.90
CA LEU A 325 13.16 0.23 13.59
C LEU A 325 12.55 1.62 13.72
N ILE A 326 13.10 2.60 13.01
CA ILE A 326 12.65 3.98 13.02
C ILE A 326 11.86 4.27 11.74
N VAL A 327 10.59 4.63 11.89
CA VAL A 327 9.74 5.11 10.81
C VAL A 327 9.59 6.62 10.94
N ARG A 328 9.83 7.35 9.85
CA ARG A 328 9.68 8.81 9.77
C ARG A 328 8.66 9.20 8.72
N CYS A 329 7.86 10.21 9.01
CA CYS A 329 6.99 10.88 8.05
C CYS A 329 6.85 12.36 8.38
N GLU A 330 7.28 13.23 7.45
CA GLU A 330 7.20 14.68 7.64
C GLU A 330 5.77 15.22 7.75
N ALA A 331 4.79 14.50 7.18
CA ALA A 331 3.38 14.83 7.33
C ALA A 331 2.83 14.48 8.73
N GLY A 332 3.55 13.70 9.53
CA GLY A 332 3.06 13.12 10.78
C GLY A 332 2.44 11.74 10.57
N ILE A 333 2.59 10.88 11.58
CA ILE A 333 2.07 9.52 11.62
C ILE A 333 0.69 9.56 12.29
N ALA A 334 -0.33 9.04 11.60
CA ALA A 334 -1.71 9.02 12.07
C ALA A 334 -2.08 7.68 12.71
N ALA A 335 -1.58 6.57 12.16
CA ALA A 335 -1.75 5.24 12.73
C ALA A 335 -0.64 4.29 12.25
N ALA A 336 -0.40 3.23 13.00
CA ALA A 336 0.52 2.16 12.65
C ALA A 336 -0.09 0.80 13.02
N LYS A 337 0.05 -0.19 12.14
CA LYS A 337 -0.46 -1.55 12.34
C LYS A 337 0.59 -2.60 11.99
N LEU A 338 0.77 -3.61 12.85
CA LEU A 338 1.61 -4.78 12.60
C LEU A 338 0.71 -5.97 12.27
N ASN A 339 0.73 -6.46 11.03
CA ASN A 339 -0.18 -7.50 10.53
C ASN A 339 -1.67 -7.24 10.88
N GLY A 340 -2.07 -5.96 10.88
CA GLY A 340 -3.44 -5.53 11.20
C GLY A 340 -3.68 -5.19 12.68
N GLU A 341 -2.78 -5.55 13.60
CA GLU A 341 -2.88 -5.21 15.02
C GLU A 341 -2.34 -3.79 15.26
N ASP A 342 -3.10 -2.98 16.00
CA ASP A 342 -2.72 -1.58 16.27
C ASP A 342 -1.43 -1.48 17.08
N VAL A 343 -0.62 -0.51 16.70
CA VAL A 343 0.55 -0.05 17.43
C VAL A 343 0.19 1.29 18.06
N GLU A 344 0.53 1.45 19.35
CA GLU A 344 0.30 2.71 20.04
C GLU A 344 1.06 3.84 19.34
N THR A 345 0.33 4.90 19.01
CA THR A 345 0.85 6.10 18.35
C THR A 345 0.35 7.33 19.08
N ALA A 346 1.01 8.46 18.88
CA ALA A 346 0.56 9.71 19.47
C ALA A 346 -0.82 10.10 18.90
N PRO A 347 -1.67 10.79 19.68
CA PRO A 347 -2.96 11.27 19.18
C PRO A 347 -2.79 12.15 17.94
N ILE A 348 -3.73 12.04 16.99
CA ILE A 348 -3.73 12.82 15.74
C ILE A 348 -3.64 14.33 15.96
N LEU A 349 -4.16 14.84 17.09
CA LEU A 349 -4.08 16.26 17.44
C LEU A 349 -2.62 16.73 17.68
N ASN A 350 -1.74 15.84 18.13
CA ASN A 350 -0.32 16.08 18.37
C ASN A 350 0.50 14.93 17.77
N PRO A 351 0.53 14.81 16.43
CA PRO A 351 1.08 13.66 15.75
C PRO A 351 2.60 13.66 15.88
N THR A 352 3.19 12.49 16.11
CA THR A 352 4.65 12.36 16.00
C THR A 352 5.05 12.22 14.54
N LYS A 353 6.21 12.78 14.19
CA LYS A 353 6.83 12.55 12.87
C LYS A 353 7.71 11.31 12.83
N GLU A 354 7.98 10.72 13.99
CA GLU A 354 8.84 9.55 14.16
C GLU A 354 8.15 8.52 15.06
N LEU A 355 8.25 7.25 14.67
CA LEU A 355 7.85 6.08 15.44
C LEU A 355 9.05 5.14 15.55
N ALA A 356 9.45 4.81 16.77
CA ALA A 356 10.55 3.90 17.05
C ALA A 356 10.02 2.59 17.63
N LEU A 357 10.29 1.47 16.96
CA LEU A 357 9.91 0.14 17.42
C LEU A 357 11.14 -0.63 17.88
N ASN A 358 11.09 -1.18 19.09
CA ASN A 358 12.16 -2.00 19.64
C ASN A 358 12.19 -3.37 18.94
N VAL A 359 13.32 -3.70 18.30
CA VAL A 359 13.45 -4.95 17.57
C VAL A 359 13.34 -6.15 18.49
N ASN A 360 13.89 -6.11 19.70
CA ASN A 360 13.82 -7.24 20.63
C ASN A 360 12.37 -7.57 21.02
N GLU A 361 11.52 -6.57 21.18
CA GLU A 361 10.09 -6.77 21.47
C GLU A 361 9.35 -7.37 20.28
N LEU A 362 9.66 -6.91 19.06
CA LEU A 362 9.10 -7.50 17.83
C LEU A 362 9.50 -8.97 17.70
N GLU A 363 10.76 -9.31 17.96
CA GLU A 363 11.28 -10.67 17.89
C GLU A 363 10.70 -11.61 18.97
N GLN A 364 10.32 -11.06 20.12
CA GLN A 364 9.62 -11.80 21.18
C GLN A 364 8.16 -12.06 20.84
N ARG A 365 7.49 -11.09 20.19
CA ARG A 365 6.05 -11.16 19.87
C ARG A 365 5.77 -11.92 18.59
N PHE A 366 6.66 -11.87 17.59
CA PHE A 366 6.40 -12.38 16.25
C PHE A 366 7.47 -13.40 15.79
N ASP A 367 7.02 -14.46 15.11
CA ASP A 367 7.89 -15.48 14.53
C ASP A 367 8.62 -14.92 13.30
N LYS A 368 9.96 -14.84 13.36
CA LYS A 368 10.84 -14.40 12.25
C LYS A 368 10.65 -15.21 10.97
N LYS A 369 10.14 -16.44 11.05
CA LYS A 369 9.89 -17.30 9.87
C LYS A 369 8.62 -16.90 9.11
N LYS A 370 7.74 -16.11 9.72
CA LYS A 370 6.51 -15.62 9.09
C LYS A 370 6.69 -14.16 8.66
N PRO A 371 6.09 -13.73 7.54
CA PRO A 371 6.10 -12.32 7.15
C PRO A 371 5.52 -11.43 8.26
N LEU A 372 6.22 -10.34 8.56
CA LEU A 372 5.72 -9.27 9.42
C LEU A 372 5.66 -7.98 8.60
N GLU A 373 4.44 -7.50 8.37
CA GLU A 373 4.16 -6.25 7.68
C GLU A 373 3.83 -5.16 8.69
N LEU A 374 4.55 -4.04 8.61
CA LEU A 374 4.21 -2.79 9.30
C LEU A 374 3.54 -1.84 8.31
N ARG A 375 2.24 -1.60 8.48
CA ARG A 375 1.47 -0.60 7.74
C ARG A 375 1.47 0.72 8.50
N ILE A 376 1.93 1.79 7.87
CA ILE A 376 1.90 3.15 8.40
C ILE A 376 0.90 3.96 7.60
N LEU A 377 -0.01 4.66 8.29
CA LEU A 377 -0.92 5.67 7.75
C LEU A 377 -0.44 7.06 8.21
N SER A 378 -0.23 7.98 7.28
CA SER A 378 0.21 9.35 7.57
C SER A 378 -0.90 10.38 7.37
N LEU A 379 -0.78 11.54 8.02
CA LEU A 379 -1.83 12.58 8.00
C LEU A 379 -2.13 13.16 6.60
N ASN A 380 -1.20 13.03 5.66
CA ASN A 380 -1.43 13.39 4.26
C ASN A 380 -2.27 12.35 3.49
N GLY A 381 -2.88 11.37 4.18
CA GLY A 381 -3.74 10.34 3.60
C GLY A 381 -2.99 9.24 2.84
N LYS A 382 -1.65 9.23 2.90
CA LYS A 382 -0.83 8.17 2.31
C LYS A 382 -0.64 7.02 3.29
N HIS A 383 -0.44 5.83 2.74
CA HIS A 383 -0.03 4.67 3.51
C HIS A 383 1.18 3.99 2.88
N THR A 384 1.97 3.29 3.69
CA THR A 384 3.12 2.50 3.22
C THR A 384 3.25 1.24 4.07
N ASN A 385 3.49 0.11 3.40
CA ASN A 385 3.71 -1.18 4.04
C ASN A 385 5.21 -1.50 4.01
N PHE A 386 5.76 -1.86 5.17
CA PHE A 386 7.18 -2.20 5.33
C PHE A 386 7.35 -3.67 5.71
N PRO A 387 8.17 -4.45 4.96
CA PRO A 387 8.51 -5.82 5.32
C PRO A 387 9.56 -5.82 6.44
N VAL A 388 9.12 -5.88 7.69
CA VAL A 388 9.95 -5.65 8.88
C VAL A 388 11.18 -6.55 8.92
N TRP A 389 11.02 -7.86 8.70
CA TRP A 389 12.15 -8.80 8.74
C TRP A 389 13.16 -8.61 7.61
N SER A 390 12.69 -8.19 6.43
CA SER A 390 13.58 -7.88 5.31
C SER A 390 14.45 -6.67 5.66
N LEU A 391 13.85 -5.60 6.17
CA LEU A 391 14.56 -4.40 6.63
C LEU A 391 15.57 -4.72 7.75
N LEU A 392 15.21 -5.61 8.67
CA LEU A 392 16.11 -6.03 9.76
C LEU A 392 17.19 -7.02 9.32
N SER A 393 17.07 -7.62 8.13
CA SER A 393 18.06 -8.54 7.58
C SER A 393 19.17 -7.84 6.79
N SER A 394 18.93 -6.60 6.33
CA SER A 394 19.91 -5.77 5.63
C SER A 394 20.94 -5.10 6.56
N ARG A 395 21.20 -5.68 7.74
CA ARG A 395 22.16 -5.14 8.71
C ARG A 395 23.55 -5.06 8.08
N THR A 396 24.15 -3.88 8.15
CA THR A 396 25.51 -3.60 7.69
C THR A 396 26.57 -4.11 8.69
N TYR A 397 26.19 -4.84 9.74
CA TYR A 397 27.12 -5.40 10.72
C TYR A 397 26.60 -6.68 11.40
N ILE A 398 27.51 -7.44 12.00
CA ILE A 398 27.29 -8.66 12.78
C ILE A 398 27.79 -8.40 14.21
N PRO A 399 26.89 -8.36 15.22
CA PRO A 399 27.30 -8.22 16.60
C PRO A 399 27.95 -9.51 17.11
N ILE A 400 29.02 -9.38 17.90
CA ILE A 400 29.66 -10.52 18.56
C ILE A 400 29.12 -10.65 19.99
N PRO A 401 28.38 -11.73 20.31
CA PRO A 401 27.78 -11.92 21.62
C PRO A 401 28.78 -11.78 22.76
N GLY A 402 28.41 -11.00 23.78
CA GLY A 402 29.20 -10.86 25.01
C GLY A 402 30.49 -10.04 24.92
N SER A 403 30.77 -9.36 23.79
CA SER A 403 32.05 -8.65 23.60
C SER A 403 31.95 -7.17 23.23
N GLY A 404 30.74 -6.66 22.93
CA GLY A 404 30.55 -5.30 22.40
C GLY A 404 31.12 -5.07 20.99
N ILE A 405 31.79 -6.06 20.40
CA ILE A 405 32.40 -5.97 19.07
C ILE A 405 31.32 -6.09 18.00
N ARG A 406 31.43 -5.25 16.96
CA ARG A 406 30.57 -5.27 15.77
C ARG A 406 31.44 -5.46 14.53
N LEU A 407 31.22 -6.55 13.78
CA LEU A 407 31.87 -6.77 12.50
C LEU A 407 31.08 -6.07 11.41
N ARG A 408 31.67 -5.14 10.64
CA ARG A 408 30.94 -4.40 9.59
C ARG A 408 30.99 -5.14 8.26
N LYS A 409 29.98 -4.94 7.42
CA LYS A 409 29.81 -5.48 6.07
C LYS A 409 29.79 -4.34 5.07
N LYS A 410 30.57 -4.45 4.01
CA LYS A 410 30.55 -3.53 2.87
C LYS A 410 30.64 -4.34 1.59
N GLY A 411 29.68 -4.19 0.68
CA GLY A 411 29.58 -5.03 -0.51
C GLY A 411 29.11 -4.30 -1.75
N VAL A 412 29.23 -4.98 -2.87
CA VAL A 412 28.77 -4.56 -4.20
C VAL A 412 27.98 -5.70 -4.80
N GLY A 413 26.86 -5.38 -5.44
CA GLY A 413 25.99 -6.35 -6.08
C GLY A 413 24.53 -6.15 -5.69
N ARG A 414 23.70 -7.11 -6.12
CA ARG A 414 22.28 -7.12 -5.81
C ARG A 414 22.07 -7.79 -4.44
N PRO A 415 21.54 -7.08 -3.43
CA PRO A 415 21.08 -7.71 -2.20
C PRO A 415 19.94 -8.69 -2.52
N GLU A 416 19.79 -9.73 -1.72
CA GLU A 416 18.85 -10.83 -1.97
C GLU A 416 17.44 -10.37 -2.36
N THR A 417 16.89 -11.08 -3.34
CA THR A 417 15.44 -11.16 -3.57
C THR A 417 15.08 -12.64 -3.67
N ASP A 418 14.34 -13.15 -2.69
CA ASP A 418 13.52 -14.38 -2.77
C ASP A 418 14.18 -15.74 -2.47
N GLY A 419 15.09 -15.84 -1.49
CA GLY A 419 15.45 -17.10 -0.80
C GLY A 419 16.09 -18.21 -1.64
N SER A 420 16.34 -17.99 -2.93
CA SER A 420 16.90 -18.96 -3.87
C SER A 420 18.42 -18.88 -4.01
N ASP A 421 19.02 -17.75 -3.63
CA ASP A 421 20.47 -17.52 -3.71
C ASP A 421 21.22 -18.21 -2.56
N TRP A 422 22.41 -18.75 -2.85
CA TRP A 422 23.31 -19.30 -1.84
C TRP A 422 24.08 -18.19 -1.12
N ARG A 423 23.77 -17.95 0.16
CA ARG A 423 24.53 -17.05 1.02
C ARG A 423 25.80 -17.72 1.53
N TRP A 424 26.91 -17.00 1.52
CA TRP A 424 28.18 -17.49 2.03
C TRP A 424 28.93 -16.41 2.81
N VAL A 425 29.66 -16.86 3.83
CA VAL A 425 30.62 -16.05 4.59
C VAL A 425 31.91 -16.85 4.75
N VAL A 426 33.06 -16.24 4.46
CA VAL A 426 34.37 -16.87 4.59
C VAL A 426 35.31 -15.95 5.36
N MET A 427 35.54 -16.28 6.63
CA MET A 427 36.50 -15.59 7.49
C MET A 427 37.94 -15.96 7.10
N LEU A 428 38.89 -15.03 7.23
CA LEU A 428 40.32 -15.24 6.92
C LEU A 428 41.08 -16.00 8.03
N LYS A 429 40.37 -16.37 9.10
CA LYS A 429 40.80 -17.28 10.16
C LYS A 429 39.60 -18.19 10.43
N LYS A 430 39.83 -19.46 10.76
CA LYS A 430 38.75 -20.41 11.09
C LYS A 430 39.21 -21.44 12.12
N ARG A 431 38.28 -22.10 12.80
CA ARG A 431 38.59 -23.26 13.61
C ARG A 431 38.73 -24.51 12.72
N ASN A 432 39.78 -25.28 12.92
CA ASN A 432 39.98 -26.56 12.24
C ASN A 432 39.25 -27.69 12.97
N GLN A 433 39.24 -28.90 12.39
CA GLN A 433 38.57 -30.07 12.99
C GLN A 433 39.17 -30.50 14.34
N GLN A 434 40.39 -30.08 14.66
CA GLN A 434 41.09 -30.36 15.92
C GLN A 434 40.84 -29.26 16.96
N GLY A 435 39.96 -28.29 16.68
CA GLY A 435 39.63 -27.19 17.57
C GLY A 435 40.65 -26.04 17.57
N SER A 436 41.73 -26.14 16.80
CA SER A 436 42.79 -25.11 16.71
C SER A 436 42.48 -24.08 15.62
N MET A 437 43.01 -22.88 15.77
CA MET A 437 42.81 -21.82 14.78
C MET A 437 43.74 -21.99 13.57
N SER A 438 43.17 -21.95 12.37
CA SER A 438 43.87 -21.99 11.09
C SER A 438 43.66 -20.68 10.32
N ARG A 439 44.76 -20.07 9.86
CA ARG A 439 44.74 -18.82 9.08
C ARG A 439 44.67 -19.11 7.59
N ALA A 440 43.98 -18.26 6.84
CA ALA A 440 44.03 -18.24 5.39
C ALA A 440 45.44 -17.85 4.90
N TYR A 441 46.04 -18.68 4.04
CA TYR A 441 47.38 -18.44 3.50
C TYR A 441 47.40 -18.19 1.98
N LYS A 442 46.28 -18.39 1.29
CA LYS A 442 46.16 -18.19 -0.16
C LYS A 442 44.72 -17.93 -0.56
N ILE A 443 44.51 -17.01 -1.50
CA ILE A 443 43.22 -16.74 -2.15
C ILE A 443 43.38 -17.06 -3.64
N ASP A 444 42.43 -17.81 -4.20
CA ASP A 444 42.31 -18.07 -5.64
C ASP A 444 41.08 -17.34 -6.18
N VAL A 445 41.29 -16.24 -6.89
CA VAL A 445 40.23 -15.42 -7.48
C VAL A 445 39.73 -16.10 -8.76
N ARG A 446 38.41 -16.31 -8.89
CA ARG A 446 37.76 -17.04 -9.98
C ARG A 446 36.88 -16.10 -10.79
N VAL A 447 37.34 -15.76 -12.00
CA VAL A 447 36.65 -14.83 -12.91
C VAL A 447 36.55 -15.45 -14.30
N GLY A 448 35.34 -15.47 -14.85
CA GLY A 448 35.00 -15.97 -16.18
C GLY A 448 34.45 -14.86 -17.07
N CYS A 449 33.34 -15.14 -17.76
CA CYS A 449 32.55 -14.10 -18.43
C CYS A 449 31.80 -13.19 -17.43
N ALA A 450 31.68 -13.64 -16.18
CA ALA A 450 31.19 -12.90 -15.02
C ALA A 450 32.04 -13.30 -13.79
N LEU A 451 31.78 -12.71 -12.63
CA LEU A 451 32.44 -13.11 -11.38
C LEU A 451 31.88 -14.45 -10.88
N ASP A 452 32.71 -15.49 -10.85
CA ASP A 452 32.37 -16.79 -10.25
C ASP A 452 32.51 -16.75 -8.73
N GLY A 453 33.57 -16.09 -8.21
CA GLY A 453 33.82 -15.96 -6.77
C GLY A 453 35.31 -16.05 -6.43
N ALA A 454 35.65 -16.70 -5.31
CA ALA A 454 37.03 -16.95 -4.89
C ALA A 454 37.13 -18.21 -4.02
N GLU A 455 38.27 -18.89 -3.98
CA GLU A 455 38.55 -19.95 -3.00
C GLU A 455 39.59 -19.48 -1.97
N VAL A 456 39.28 -19.64 -0.69
CA VAL A 456 40.19 -19.31 0.41
C VAL A 456 40.81 -20.60 0.95
N TYR A 457 42.14 -20.66 0.96
CA TYR A 457 42.91 -21.83 1.41
C TYR A 457 43.52 -21.56 2.78
N PHE A 458 43.43 -22.57 3.65
CA PHE A 458 43.84 -22.49 5.06
C PHE A 458 45.04 -23.40 5.34
N GLU A 459 45.84 -23.04 6.35
CA GLU A 459 47.07 -23.76 6.71
C GLU A 459 46.83 -25.21 7.15
N ASP A 460 45.60 -25.55 7.55
CA ASP A 460 45.18 -26.93 7.84
C ASP A 460 44.94 -27.79 6.57
N GLY A 461 45.23 -27.25 5.39
CA GLY A 461 45.09 -27.92 4.09
C GLY A 461 43.69 -27.83 3.49
N THR A 462 42.71 -27.27 4.21
CA THR A 462 41.34 -27.12 3.69
C THR A 462 41.20 -25.89 2.79
N LYS A 463 40.17 -25.90 1.93
CA LYS A 463 39.73 -24.74 1.17
C LYS A 463 38.23 -24.52 1.35
N ILE A 464 37.81 -23.25 1.32
CA ILE A 464 36.40 -22.86 1.41
C ILE A 464 36.09 -21.91 0.24
N PRO A 465 35.05 -22.20 -0.57
CA PRO A 465 34.63 -21.29 -1.62
C PRO A 465 33.88 -20.08 -1.02
N CYS A 466 34.15 -18.90 -1.55
CA CYS A 466 33.27 -17.73 -1.56
C CYS A 466 32.19 -17.97 -2.63
N GLY A 467 31.31 -18.94 -2.36
CA GLY A 467 30.35 -19.48 -3.31
C GLY A 467 29.62 -20.70 -2.74
N PRO A 468 28.83 -21.43 -3.56
CA PRO A 468 28.06 -22.58 -3.11
C PRO A 468 28.91 -23.71 -2.50
N ARG A 469 28.39 -24.37 -1.45
CA ARG A 469 28.99 -25.58 -0.86
C ARG A 469 28.23 -26.82 -1.28
N GLY A 470 28.96 -27.91 -1.53
CA GLY A 470 28.39 -29.21 -1.79
C GLY A 470 28.14 -30.01 -0.52
N ARG A 471 27.44 -31.14 -0.64
CA ARG A 471 27.18 -32.04 0.51
C ARG A 471 28.49 -32.55 1.08
N HIS A 472 28.63 -32.54 2.40
CA HIS A 472 29.83 -33.00 3.12
C HIS A 472 31.14 -32.33 2.65
N GLY A 473 31.07 -31.12 2.09
CA GLY A 473 32.24 -30.41 1.55
C GLY A 473 32.71 -30.91 0.18
N ALA A 474 31.92 -31.73 -0.51
CA ALA A 474 32.13 -32.05 -1.93
C ALA A 474 31.69 -30.89 -2.82
N ASP A 475 32.40 -29.78 -2.70
CA ASP A 475 32.03 -28.49 -3.30
C ASP A 475 32.05 -28.55 -4.83
N PRO A 476 31.08 -27.91 -5.53
CA PRO A 476 31.11 -27.81 -6.98
C PRO A 476 32.40 -27.13 -7.47
N ASP A 477 32.89 -27.54 -8.63
CA ASP A 477 34.01 -26.83 -9.27
C ASP A 477 33.59 -25.38 -9.55
N MET A 478 34.33 -24.41 -9.00
CA MET A 478 34.14 -23.02 -9.37
C MET A 478 34.67 -22.79 -10.79
N GLY A 479 33.90 -22.06 -11.60
CA GLY A 479 34.29 -21.67 -12.95
C GLY A 479 35.44 -20.67 -12.98
N GLY A 480 35.51 -19.89 -14.06
CA GLY A 480 36.49 -18.82 -14.23
C GLY A 480 37.76 -19.25 -14.96
N HIS A 481 37.82 -18.93 -16.25
CA HIS A 481 38.99 -19.19 -17.10
C HIS A 481 40.16 -18.24 -16.78
N GLN A 482 39.91 -17.11 -16.10
CA GLN A 482 40.93 -16.16 -15.66
C GLN A 482 41.30 -16.34 -14.18
N ALA A 483 41.44 -17.59 -13.74
CA ALA A 483 41.81 -17.89 -12.36
C ALA A 483 43.19 -17.31 -12.00
N ARG A 484 43.31 -16.70 -10.82
CA ARG A 484 44.54 -16.07 -10.33
C ARG A 484 44.73 -16.27 -8.84
N LYS A 485 45.91 -16.74 -8.44
CA LYS A 485 46.23 -17.11 -7.05
C LYS A 485 47.20 -16.13 -6.42
N ILE A 486 46.90 -15.70 -5.19
CA ILE A 486 47.82 -14.90 -4.37
C ILE A 486 48.04 -15.58 -3.01
N LYS A 487 49.31 -15.71 -2.62
CA LYS A 487 49.67 -16.14 -1.26
C LYS A 487 49.55 -14.93 -0.32
N ILE A 488 49.08 -15.17 0.90
CA ILE A 488 49.05 -14.22 2.00
C ILE A 488 50.19 -14.57 2.96
N PRO A 489 51.33 -13.87 2.91
CA PRO A 489 52.42 -14.09 3.86
C PRO A 489 51.98 -13.88 5.32
N ARG A 490 52.78 -14.37 6.27
CA ARG A 490 52.59 -13.98 7.67
C ARG A 490 52.80 -12.46 7.81
N ASN A 491 51.99 -11.82 8.65
CA ASN A 491 51.99 -10.36 8.89
C ASN A 491 51.56 -9.49 7.69
N VAL A 492 50.96 -10.09 6.66
CA VAL A 492 50.34 -9.36 5.55
C VAL A 492 48.84 -9.59 5.60
N GLU A 493 48.07 -8.52 5.46
CA GLU A 493 46.61 -8.53 5.50
C GLU A 493 46.03 -8.25 4.11
N VAL A 494 44.76 -8.57 3.91
CA VAL A 494 44.01 -8.06 2.76
C VAL A 494 43.69 -6.59 3.05
N ALA A 495 44.21 -5.67 2.24
CA ALA A 495 44.05 -4.24 2.43
C ALA A 495 42.76 -3.71 1.79
N LYS A 496 42.48 -4.14 0.56
CA LYS A 496 41.26 -3.76 -0.18
C LYS A 496 40.89 -4.82 -1.22
N VAL A 497 39.64 -4.78 -1.65
CA VAL A 497 39.12 -5.59 -2.76
C VAL A 497 38.50 -4.65 -3.79
N LEU A 498 38.82 -4.83 -5.07
CA LEU A 498 38.18 -4.11 -6.16
C LEU A 498 37.16 -5.05 -6.81
N VAL A 499 35.90 -4.60 -6.89
CA VAL A 499 34.81 -5.34 -7.53
C VAL A 499 34.40 -4.61 -8.80
N ALA A 500 34.52 -5.27 -9.95
CA ALA A 500 34.04 -4.76 -11.22
C ALA A 500 32.59 -5.19 -11.44
N HIS A 501 31.75 -4.26 -11.90
CA HIS A 501 30.32 -4.49 -12.11
C HIS A 501 29.73 -3.64 -13.21
N HIS A 502 28.53 -4.02 -13.66
CA HIS A 502 27.68 -3.22 -14.53
C HIS A 502 26.44 -2.78 -13.76
N GLY A 503 26.24 -1.47 -13.60
CA GLY A 503 25.04 -0.89 -12.98
C GLY A 503 24.82 -1.27 -11.51
N GLY A 504 25.86 -1.68 -10.79
CA GLY A 504 25.82 -2.05 -9.37
C GLY A 504 25.31 -3.47 -9.08
N THR A 505 24.84 -4.21 -10.09
CA THR A 505 24.05 -5.44 -9.88
C THR A 505 24.63 -6.68 -10.55
N SER A 506 25.36 -6.53 -11.66
CA SER A 506 26.01 -7.64 -12.36
C SER A 506 27.52 -7.59 -12.14
N LEU A 507 28.07 -8.52 -11.39
CA LEU A 507 29.50 -8.56 -11.04
C LEU A 507 30.30 -9.23 -12.17
N SER A 508 31.30 -8.53 -12.71
CA SER A 508 32.10 -8.98 -13.86
C SER A 508 33.55 -9.30 -13.52
N GLY A 509 34.06 -8.87 -12.37
CA GLY A 509 35.45 -9.17 -11.98
C GLY A 509 35.80 -8.82 -10.55
N LEU A 510 36.96 -9.31 -10.10
CA LEU A 510 37.45 -9.17 -8.73
C LEU A 510 38.98 -9.03 -8.74
N ARG A 511 39.51 -8.12 -7.93
CA ARG A 511 40.95 -8.01 -7.65
C ARG A 511 41.18 -7.82 -6.16
N VAL A 512 42.02 -8.67 -5.58
CA VAL A 512 42.41 -8.61 -4.16
C VAL A 512 43.74 -7.89 -4.05
N VAL A 513 43.84 -6.92 -3.14
CA VAL A 513 45.06 -6.15 -2.87
C VAL A 513 45.51 -6.39 -1.43
N LEU A 514 46.76 -6.79 -1.25
CA LEU A 514 47.37 -7.02 0.05
C LEU A 514 48.05 -5.76 0.61
N SER A 515 48.26 -5.73 1.93
CA SER A 515 48.90 -4.60 2.62
C SER A 515 50.37 -4.36 2.22
N ASN A 516 51.00 -5.32 1.54
CA ASN A 516 52.34 -5.17 0.97
C ASN A 516 52.34 -4.70 -0.50
N GLY A 517 51.21 -4.19 -0.99
CA GLY A 517 51.05 -3.67 -2.35
C GLY A 517 50.79 -4.73 -3.43
N LYS A 518 50.94 -6.03 -3.13
CA LYS A 518 50.66 -7.08 -4.13
C LYS A 518 49.17 -7.17 -4.44
N ALA A 519 48.82 -7.18 -5.72
CA ALA A 519 47.44 -7.29 -6.19
C ALA A 519 47.30 -8.46 -7.18
N ILE A 520 46.19 -9.19 -7.12
CA ILE A 520 45.86 -10.23 -8.10
C ILE A 520 44.37 -10.28 -8.42
N GLY A 521 44.03 -10.68 -9.64
CA GLY A 521 42.67 -10.93 -10.09
C GLY A 521 42.39 -10.28 -11.44
N ALA A 522 41.19 -10.53 -11.97
CA ALA A 522 40.74 -10.03 -13.26
C ALA A 522 39.51 -9.15 -13.08
N LEU A 523 39.51 -7.97 -13.71
CA LEU A 523 38.41 -6.99 -13.59
C LEU A 523 37.51 -6.94 -14.82
N ASN A 524 37.83 -7.64 -15.92
CA ASN A 524 37.05 -7.62 -17.16
C ASN A 524 36.64 -6.20 -17.59
N LYS A 525 37.65 -5.30 -17.66
CA LYS A 525 37.50 -3.84 -17.65
C LYS A 525 36.68 -3.25 -18.80
N SER A 526 36.45 -3.97 -19.89
CA SER A 526 36.07 -3.38 -21.18
C SER A 526 34.74 -2.59 -21.16
N ARG A 527 33.86 -2.75 -20.14
CA ARG A 527 32.65 -1.93 -19.93
C ARG A 527 32.19 -1.80 -18.46
N SER A 528 33.05 -2.07 -17.48
CA SER A 528 32.66 -2.22 -16.06
C SER A 528 33.07 -1.03 -15.18
N THR A 529 32.20 -0.63 -14.25
CA THR A 529 32.55 0.26 -13.15
C THR A 529 33.30 -0.53 -12.08
N ILE A 530 34.40 0.03 -11.56
CA ILE A 530 35.20 -0.61 -10.50
C ILE A 530 34.89 0.10 -9.18
N THR A 531 34.35 -0.63 -8.21
CA THR A 531 34.09 -0.11 -6.87
C THR A 531 35.11 -0.69 -5.88
N PRO A 532 35.91 0.16 -5.21
CA PRO A 532 36.82 -0.28 -4.16
C PRO A 532 36.08 -0.54 -2.85
N LEU A 533 36.24 -1.74 -2.32
CA LEU A 533 35.86 -2.13 -0.97
C LEU A 533 37.08 -1.99 -0.07
N VAL A 534 37.12 -0.86 0.64
CA VAL A 534 38.13 -0.53 1.66
C VAL A 534 37.51 -0.57 3.06
N PRO A 535 38.24 -1.08 4.08
CA PRO A 535 37.82 -0.95 5.47
C PRO A 535 37.76 0.51 5.89
N ASP A 536 36.83 0.85 6.79
CA ASP A 536 36.73 2.19 7.38
C ASP A 536 37.95 2.49 8.28
N ASP A 537 38.13 3.76 8.65
CA ASP A 537 39.22 4.19 9.53
C ASP A 537 39.26 3.37 10.83
N GLY A 538 40.45 2.88 11.19
CA GLY A 538 40.64 2.02 12.37
C GLY A 538 40.12 0.58 12.22
N GLN A 539 39.66 0.17 11.04
CA GLN A 539 39.20 -1.21 10.76
C GLN A 539 40.21 -2.00 9.91
N ARG A 540 40.12 -3.34 9.96
CA ARG A 540 40.82 -4.28 9.07
C ARG A 540 39.85 -5.31 8.49
N ILE A 541 40.16 -5.83 7.30
CA ILE A 541 39.38 -6.91 6.68
C ILE A 541 39.68 -8.22 7.42
N VAL A 542 38.64 -8.91 7.85
CA VAL A 542 38.71 -10.20 8.58
C VAL A 542 37.98 -11.34 7.86
N GLY A 543 37.23 -11.03 6.81
CA GLY A 543 36.51 -12.02 6.02
C GLY A 543 35.87 -11.43 4.77
N PHE A 544 35.21 -12.30 4.02
CA PHE A 544 34.38 -11.95 2.87
C PHE A 544 32.96 -12.49 3.08
N TYR A 545 31.99 -11.84 2.46
CA TYR A 545 30.62 -12.32 2.41
C TYR A 545 30.02 -12.08 1.03
N GLY A 546 28.92 -12.78 0.74
CA GLY A 546 28.19 -12.56 -0.50
C GLY A 546 27.09 -13.56 -0.75
N SER A 547 26.54 -13.49 -1.95
CA SER A 547 25.49 -14.37 -2.45
C SER A 547 25.87 -14.91 -3.83
N SER A 548 25.39 -16.11 -4.15
CA SER A 548 25.56 -16.73 -5.48
C SER A 548 24.24 -17.26 -6.00
N GLY A 549 23.90 -16.95 -7.25
CA GLY A 549 22.64 -17.35 -7.87
C GLY A 549 22.58 -18.82 -8.32
N GLU A 550 21.49 -19.18 -9.02
CA GLU A 550 21.14 -20.55 -9.44
C GLU A 550 22.23 -21.26 -10.27
N TYR A 551 23.13 -20.51 -10.93
CA TYR A 551 24.25 -21.04 -11.73
C TYR A 551 25.61 -20.97 -11.01
N GLY A 552 25.62 -20.61 -9.73
CA GLY A 552 26.85 -20.48 -8.92
C GLY A 552 27.65 -19.21 -9.19
N LEU A 553 27.18 -18.31 -10.06
CA LEU A 553 27.77 -16.99 -10.27
C LEU A 553 27.52 -16.09 -9.06
N CYS A 554 28.50 -15.25 -8.75
CA CYS A 554 28.46 -14.33 -7.61
C CYS A 554 27.54 -13.13 -7.93
N SER A 555 26.49 -12.95 -7.12
CA SER A 555 25.50 -11.87 -7.25
C SER A 555 25.82 -10.68 -6.34
N GLU A 556 26.47 -10.94 -5.21
CA GLU A 556 27.01 -9.95 -4.27
C GLU A 556 28.38 -10.42 -3.79
N PHE A 557 29.36 -9.50 -3.75
CA PHE A 557 30.65 -9.72 -3.09
C PHE A 557 30.95 -8.56 -2.15
N GLY A 558 31.32 -8.90 -0.92
CA GLY A 558 31.62 -7.92 0.11
C GLY A 558 32.73 -8.34 1.08
N ILE A 559 33.21 -7.36 1.83
CA ILE A 559 34.21 -7.51 2.90
C ILE A 559 33.51 -7.47 4.26
N ILE A 560 34.05 -8.25 5.21
CA ILE A 560 33.76 -8.15 6.63
C ILE A 560 34.95 -7.49 7.31
N THR A 561 34.71 -6.47 8.14
CA THR A 561 35.76 -5.73 8.83
C THR A 561 35.58 -5.73 10.35
N ALA A 562 36.69 -5.64 11.08
CA ALA A 562 36.72 -5.53 12.53
C ALA A 562 37.67 -4.41 12.98
N PRO A 563 37.51 -3.85 14.19
CA PRO A 563 38.46 -2.89 14.76
C PRO A 563 39.88 -3.46 14.78
N ARG A 564 40.88 -2.66 14.41
CA ARG A 564 42.30 -3.08 14.38
C ARG A 564 42.83 -3.41 15.77
N ASP A 565 42.47 -2.62 16.77
CA ASP A 565 43.05 -2.69 18.10
C ASP A 565 42.28 -3.61 19.07
N VAL A 566 41.35 -4.42 18.54
CA VAL A 566 40.55 -5.35 19.34
C VAL A 566 40.86 -6.78 18.95
N GLU A 567 41.12 -7.61 19.96
CA GLU A 567 41.23 -9.06 19.79
C GLU A 567 39.83 -9.64 19.60
N ILE A 568 39.61 -10.29 18.46
CA ILE A 568 38.33 -10.92 18.13
C ILE A 568 38.24 -12.23 18.91
N PRO A 569 37.24 -12.43 19.78
CA PRO A 569 37.09 -13.66 20.55
C PRO A 569 37.07 -14.88 19.63
N ASP A 570 37.74 -15.97 20.02
CA ASP A 570 37.80 -17.17 19.20
C ASP A 570 36.41 -17.80 18.94
N SER A 571 35.43 -17.54 19.82
CA SER A 571 34.02 -17.95 19.64
C SER A 571 33.36 -17.37 18.39
N VAL A 572 33.87 -16.25 17.86
CA VAL A 572 33.39 -15.65 16.60
C VAL A 572 33.52 -16.63 15.44
N TYR A 573 34.58 -17.43 15.43
CA TYR A 573 34.85 -18.37 14.36
C TYR A 573 33.99 -19.65 14.44
N ASP A 574 33.18 -19.77 15.49
CA ASP A 574 32.22 -20.86 15.70
C ASP A 574 30.77 -20.42 15.38
N MET A 575 30.53 -19.14 15.08
CA MET A 575 29.21 -18.61 14.75
C MET A 575 28.74 -19.10 13.37
N PRO A 576 27.58 -19.76 13.24
CA PRO A 576 27.08 -20.26 11.95
C PRO A 576 26.93 -19.16 10.89
N GLU A 577 26.54 -17.95 11.31
CA GLU A 577 26.36 -16.77 10.45
C GLU A 577 27.67 -16.27 9.82
N LEU A 578 28.82 -16.67 10.37
CA LEU A 578 30.17 -16.32 9.91
C LEU A 578 30.86 -17.50 9.20
N GLN A 579 30.10 -18.54 8.86
CA GLN A 579 30.61 -19.74 8.21
C GLN A 579 29.84 -20.03 6.93
N ASN A 580 30.56 -20.45 5.89
CA ASN A 580 29.96 -21.04 4.70
C ASN A 580 29.80 -22.55 4.91
N LEU A 581 28.73 -22.97 5.57
CA LEU A 581 28.49 -24.37 5.93
C LEU A 581 28.04 -25.22 4.72
N PRO A 582 28.46 -26.49 4.60
CA PRO A 582 27.90 -27.43 3.64
C PRO A 582 26.38 -27.59 3.78
N LYS A 583 25.68 -27.93 2.69
CA LYS A 583 24.27 -28.36 2.77
C LYS A 583 24.19 -29.66 3.57
N ASP A 584 23.57 -29.63 4.73
CA ASP A 584 23.29 -30.83 5.51
C ASP A 584 22.35 -31.77 4.72
N GLY A 585 22.63 -33.07 4.78
CA GLY A 585 21.99 -34.10 3.96
C GLY A 585 20.48 -34.29 4.15
N ASN A 586 19.79 -33.44 4.93
CA ASN A 586 18.37 -33.59 5.27
C ASN A 586 17.40 -32.71 4.48
N GLU A 587 17.87 -31.90 3.52
CA GLU A 587 16.97 -31.22 2.60
C GLU A 587 16.74 -32.06 1.33
N ARG A 588 15.56 -32.68 1.25
CA ARG A 588 15.02 -33.27 0.02
C ARG A 588 14.63 -32.13 -0.94
N GLY A 589 15.47 -31.83 -1.92
CA GLY A 589 15.09 -30.96 -3.03
C GLY A 589 16.22 -30.83 -4.06
N HIS A 590 15.87 -30.98 -5.34
CA HIS A 590 16.73 -30.88 -6.53
C HIS A 590 17.61 -32.10 -6.88
N ARG A 591 17.03 -32.96 -7.71
CA ARG A 591 17.73 -33.92 -8.56
C ARG A 591 18.60 -33.16 -9.57
N ASN A 592 19.93 -33.27 -9.43
CA ASN A 592 20.86 -32.97 -10.53
C ASN A 592 20.60 -33.95 -11.69
N LYS A 593 20.04 -33.45 -12.81
CA LYS A 593 20.09 -34.18 -14.09
C LYS A 593 21.53 -34.12 -14.60
N LYS A 594 22.29 -35.19 -14.35
CA LYS A 594 23.57 -35.47 -14.99
C LYS A 594 23.47 -35.30 -16.51
N ARG A 595 24.41 -34.57 -17.12
CA ARG A 595 24.73 -34.65 -18.55
C ARG A 595 25.03 -36.12 -18.90
N LYS A 596 24.11 -36.78 -19.59
CA LYS A 596 24.42 -38.00 -20.34
C LYS A 596 25.02 -37.57 -21.66
N VAL A 597 26.32 -37.82 -21.83
CA VAL A 597 26.95 -37.85 -23.15
C VAL A 597 26.47 -39.12 -23.82
N SER A 598 25.58 -39.01 -24.81
CA SER A 598 25.23 -40.10 -25.71
C SER A 598 26.19 -40.09 -26.89
N ARG A 599 27.02 -41.13 -26.96
CA ARG A 599 27.62 -41.57 -28.23
C ARG A 599 26.50 -42.05 -29.15
N SER A 600 26.33 -41.40 -30.29
CA SER A 600 25.65 -41.98 -31.44
C SER A 600 26.47 -41.70 -32.69
N ASN A 601 27.00 -42.78 -33.26
CA ASN A 601 27.63 -42.84 -34.56
C ASN A 601 26.67 -42.30 -35.62
N TYR A 602 27.14 -41.37 -36.45
CA TYR A 602 26.82 -41.35 -37.86
C TYR A 602 28.11 -41.00 -38.61
N ASP A 603 28.54 -42.00 -39.36
CA ASP A 603 29.59 -41.96 -40.37
C ASP A 603 28.95 -41.47 -41.67
N SER A 604 29.50 -40.42 -42.27
CA SER A 604 29.54 -40.19 -43.73
C SER A 604 30.41 -38.96 -43.98
N GLY A 605 31.51 -39.17 -44.71
CA GLY A 605 32.53 -38.15 -44.94
C GLY A 605 32.21 -37.18 -46.06
N THR A 606 33.02 -36.12 -46.15
CA THR A 606 33.71 -35.68 -47.37
C THR A 606 34.73 -34.60 -47.00
N GLU A 607 35.84 -34.60 -47.74
CA GLU A 607 36.94 -33.65 -47.68
C GLU A 607 36.49 -32.20 -47.96
N GLY A 608 37.25 -31.23 -47.45
CA GLY A 608 37.07 -29.82 -47.79
C GLY A 608 38.00 -28.90 -47.01
N ASP A 609 39.13 -28.57 -47.64
CA ASP A 609 40.09 -27.54 -47.23
C ASP A 609 39.42 -26.15 -47.09
N GLY A 610 39.90 -25.31 -46.16
CA GLY A 610 39.44 -23.93 -46.04
C GLY A 610 40.15 -23.11 -44.97
N TYR A 611 41.04 -22.24 -45.43
CA TYR A 611 41.82 -21.26 -44.68
C TYR A 611 40.99 -20.15 -43.98
N THR A 612 41.68 -19.44 -43.04
CA THR A 612 41.46 -18.06 -42.54
C THR A 612 40.31 -17.85 -41.54
N SER A 613 40.40 -17.02 -40.50
CA SER A 613 41.32 -15.92 -40.16
C SER A 613 41.44 -15.73 -38.64
N GLU A 614 42.59 -15.16 -38.26
CA GLU A 614 42.91 -14.58 -36.96
C GLU A 614 41.93 -13.47 -36.57
N ASP A 615 41.64 -13.33 -35.27
CA ASP A 615 41.47 -12.02 -34.61
C ASP A 615 41.92 -12.16 -33.14
N GLY A 616 42.83 -11.26 -32.75
CA GLY A 616 43.72 -11.38 -31.61
C GLY A 616 43.08 -11.25 -30.22
N ASP A 617 43.54 -12.11 -29.31
CA ASP A 617 43.22 -12.12 -27.89
C ASP A 617 44.30 -11.31 -27.12
N GLU A 618 44.17 -9.98 -27.12
CA GLU A 618 44.96 -9.09 -26.25
C GLU A 618 44.25 -8.94 -24.88
N GLY A 619 44.35 -9.98 -24.04
CA GLY A 619 43.67 -10.05 -22.73
C GLY A 619 44.58 -10.22 -21.51
N TYR A 620 45.89 -9.96 -21.63
CA TYR A 620 46.85 -10.17 -20.53
C TYR A 620 47.15 -8.85 -19.78
N ASP A 621 46.44 -8.59 -18.68
CA ASP A 621 46.86 -7.59 -17.67
C ASP A 621 48.17 -8.08 -17.02
N CYS A 622 49.30 -7.44 -17.33
CA CYS A 622 50.64 -7.74 -16.81
C CYS A 622 50.85 -7.27 -15.35
N GLU A 623 51.79 -7.91 -14.66
CA GLU A 623 52.22 -7.58 -13.30
C GLU A 623 53.02 -6.26 -13.26
N SER A 624 52.35 -5.11 -13.25
CA SER A 624 52.85 -3.87 -12.65
C SER A 624 51.75 -2.81 -12.75
N ASP A 625 51.47 -2.16 -11.62
CA ASP A 625 50.98 -0.78 -11.45
C ASP A 625 50.29 -0.71 -10.09
N ALA A 626 51.11 -0.82 -9.05
CA ALA A 626 50.81 -0.28 -7.75
C ALA A 626 51.44 1.11 -7.74
N ASP A 627 50.68 2.10 -8.18
CA ASP A 627 50.79 3.52 -7.82
C ASP A 627 49.96 4.36 -8.80
N GLU A 628 48.65 4.35 -8.61
CA GLU A 628 47.76 5.50 -8.87
C GLU A 628 46.41 5.22 -8.19
N PHE A 629 45.91 6.22 -7.44
CA PHE A 629 44.74 6.27 -6.55
C PHE A 629 44.95 5.84 -5.08
#